data_AF-A0A8C7ILN7-F1
#
_entry.id   AF-A0A8C7ILN7-F1
#
_cell.length_a   1.000
_cell.length_b   1.000
_cell.length_c   1.000
_cell.angle_alpha   90.00
_cell.angle_beta   90.00
_cell.angle_gamma   90.00
#
_symmetry.space_group_name_H-M   'P 1'
#
loop_
_entity.id
_entity.type
_entity.pdbx_description
1 polymer ?
#
loop_
_entity_poly.entity_id
_entity_poly.type
_entity_poly.pdbx_seq_one_letter_code
_entity_poly.pdbx_strand_id
1 'polypeptide(L)'
;AAPAKKRGRTAQPKEPKPPKMPKAKPGPKAKPGPKPKKGKEGQEADGTQEKIDKTFKKVKKKRDRFKGMTEDEVMSRTLTDILDYNLDYVIIGINPGLVAAYVGRWFPGHGNHFWKCLFLSGFTDEQLNHMSDTSLPEKYKIGFTNMVARTTPGSKDLSTKELREGALILVEKLKKYKPLIAVFNGKCIYEMFCREMFGKKPKKLDFGLQPHKIPDCEVALYLMPSSSARCAQFPRAQDKVHFYIKLRELRDQLRGVARSEEIQELEYSFDLGLAKEDAKRMAIKEEAYDPGYEAAFGGAYGEGGPGPGPEEGQSNGH
;
A
#
# COMPACT_ATOMS: atom_id res chain seq x y z
N ALA A 1 -61.82 -47.67 -13.72
CA ALA A 1 -60.78 -48.62 -13.27
C ALA A 1 -59.79 -47.90 -12.38
N ALA A 2 -59.41 -48.55 -11.29
CA ALA A 2 -58.63 -48.04 -10.17
C ALA A 2 -57.18 -47.60 -10.56
N PRO A 3 -56.57 -46.73 -9.74
CA PRO A 3 -55.19 -46.26 -9.86
C PRO A 3 -54.20 -47.25 -9.21
N ALA A 4 -52.95 -47.29 -9.67
CA ALA A 4 -51.85 -47.91 -8.93
C ALA A 4 -50.48 -47.38 -9.37
N LYS A 5 -49.97 -46.31 -8.74
CA LYS A 5 -48.52 -46.09 -8.66
C LYS A 5 -48.08 -46.41 -7.23
N LYS A 6 -47.24 -47.43 -7.15
CA LYS A 6 -46.73 -48.08 -5.94
C LYS A 6 -46.02 -47.08 -5.02
N ARG A 7 -46.43 -47.13 -3.75
CA ARG A 7 -45.65 -46.69 -2.58
C ARG A 7 -44.45 -47.63 -2.40
N GLY A 8 -43.33 -47.08 -1.92
CA GLY A 8 -42.36 -47.81 -1.09
C GLY A 8 -40.93 -47.84 -1.59
N ARG A 9 -40.08 -46.96 -1.05
CA ARG A 9 -38.99 -47.35 -0.15
C ARG A 9 -38.41 -46.11 0.54
N THR A 10 -38.67 -46.05 1.84
CA THR A 10 -38.11 -45.12 2.81
C THR A 10 -36.59 -45.32 2.89
N ALA A 11 -35.84 -44.22 2.78
CA ALA A 11 -34.42 -44.19 3.08
C ALA A 11 -34.23 -44.22 4.61
N GLN A 12 -33.56 -45.25 5.12
CA GLN A 12 -33.16 -45.33 6.52
C GLN A 12 -32.00 -44.35 6.80
N PRO A 13 -32.04 -43.60 7.91
CA PRO A 13 -30.94 -42.72 8.32
C PRO A 13 -29.76 -43.53 8.84
N LYS A 14 -28.54 -43.18 8.41
CA LYS A 14 -27.28 -43.75 8.93
C LYS A 14 -27.02 -43.23 10.34
N GLU A 15 -26.88 -44.15 11.30
CA GLU A 15 -26.52 -43.85 12.68
C GLU A 15 -25.06 -43.33 12.84
N PRO A 16 -24.82 -42.39 13.77
CA PRO A 16 -23.50 -41.83 14.05
C PRO A 16 -22.61 -42.80 14.87
N LYS A 17 -21.31 -42.85 14.53
CA LYS A 17 -20.30 -43.63 15.26
C LYS A 17 -20.04 -43.05 16.67
N PRO A 18 -19.87 -43.89 17.70
CA PRO A 18 -19.62 -43.42 19.08
C PRO A 18 -18.19 -42.90 19.29
N PRO A 19 -17.98 -41.93 20.22
CA PRO A 19 -16.69 -41.30 20.48
C PRO A 19 -15.73 -42.19 21.28
N LYS A 20 -14.42 -42.11 20.97
CA LYS A 20 -13.35 -42.76 21.74
C LYS A 20 -13.06 -41.99 23.05
N MET A 21 -13.01 -42.72 24.16
CA MET A 21 -12.69 -42.21 25.51
C MET A 21 -11.18 -41.93 25.72
N PRO A 22 -10.81 -40.99 26.62
CA PRO A 22 -9.43 -40.56 26.84
C PRO A 22 -8.65 -41.46 27.80
N LYS A 23 -7.35 -41.67 27.53
CA LYS A 23 -6.43 -42.39 28.43
C LYS A 23 -5.85 -41.46 29.51
N ALA A 24 -5.88 -41.93 30.76
CA ALA A 24 -5.48 -41.22 31.97
C ALA A 24 -3.96 -41.16 32.21
N LYS A 25 -3.51 -40.11 32.92
CA LYS A 25 -2.14 -39.88 33.38
C LYS A 25 -1.85 -40.64 34.69
N PRO A 26 -0.63 -41.18 34.91
CA PRO A 26 -0.18 -41.56 36.25
C PRO A 26 0.51 -40.40 36.98
N GLY A 27 0.17 -40.22 38.26
CA GLY A 27 0.73 -39.22 39.19
C GLY A 27 2.03 -39.64 39.91
N PRO A 28 2.53 -38.82 40.85
CA PRO A 28 3.95 -38.68 41.18
C PRO A 28 4.44 -39.60 42.30
N LYS A 29 5.73 -40.00 42.27
CA LYS A 29 6.42 -40.66 43.38
C LYS A 29 7.41 -39.72 44.08
N ALA A 30 7.38 -39.77 45.41
CA ALA A 30 8.07 -38.89 46.35
C ALA A 30 9.50 -39.34 46.71
N LYS A 31 10.24 -38.39 47.30
CA LYS A 31 11.64 -38.36 47.72
C LYS A 31 11.99 -39.31 48.88
N PRO A 32 13.29 -39.55 49.12
CA PRO A 32 13.82 -39.53 50.49
C PRO A 32 14.95 -38.50 50.69
N GLY A 33 14.99 -37.86 51.86
CA GLY A 33 16.12 -37.04 52.39
C GLY A 33 16.95 -37.82 53.44
N PRO A 34 17.68 -37.17 54.37
CA PRO A 34 19.05 -36.66 54.15
C PRO A 34 20.12 -37.04 55.24
N LYS A 35 21.40 -36.66 54.95
CA LYS A 35 22.61 -36.38 55.81
C LYS A 35 23.65 -37.51 56.08
N PRO A 36 24.93 -37.22 56.47
CA PRO A 36 25.61 -35.94 56.78
C PRO A 36 27.03 -35.68 56.16
N LYS A 37 27.54 -34.45 56.40
CA LYS A 37 28.84 -33.82 56.04
C LYS A 37 30.08 -34.31 56.83
N LYS A 38 31.28 -34.20 56.21
CA LYS A 38 32.62 -33.78 56.74
C LYS A 38 33.57 -33.72 55.51
N GLY A 39 34.52 -32.81 55.29
CA GLY A 39 35.10 -31.67 56.00
C GLY A 39 36.00 -30.87 55.02
N LYS A 40 36.43 -29.67 55.46
CA LYS A 40 37.42 -28.70 54.91
C LYS A 40 38.74 -29.36 54.42
N GLU A 41 39.63 -28.80 53.59
CA GLU A 41 40.13 -27.43 53.35
C GLU A 41 41.09 -27.50 52.12
N GLY A 42 41.36 -26.39 51.40
CA GLY A 42 42.44 -26.34 50.39
C GLY A 42 42.32 -25.17 49.39
N GLN A 43 43.28 -24.25 49.43
CA GLN A 43 43.41 -22.98 48.69
C GLN A 43 43.81 -23.13 47.21
N GLU A 44 43.46 -22.11 46.41
CA GLU A 44 44.17 -21.42 45.29
C GLU A 44 44.94 -22.28 44.25
N ALA A 45 44.95 -22.03 42.93
CA ALA A 45 44.73 -20.84 42.12
C ALA A 45 44.50 -21.25 40.63
N ASP A 46 44.22 -20.24 39.82
CA ASP A 46 44.45 -20.14 38.38
C ASP A 46 43.36 -20.67 37.42
N GLY A 47 42.91 -19.78 36.54
CA GLY A 47 41.79 -20.04 35.64
C GLY A 47 41.23 -18.77 35.00
N THR A 48 42.06 -18.08 34.24
CA THR A 48 41.69 -16.98 33.35
C THR A 48 40.71 -17.45 32.27
N GLN A 49 39.40 -17.26 32.46
CA GLN A 49 38.45 -17.09 31.34
C GLN A 49 37.13 -16.50 31.82
N GLU A 50 37.11 -15.18 32.04
CA GLU A 50 35.85 -14.47 32.16
C GLU A 50 35.09 -14.56 30.83
N LYS A 51 34.00 -15.32 30.88
CA LYS A 51 32.94 -15.35 29.88
C LYS A 51 32.37 -13.94 29.73
N ILE A 52 32.85 -13.21 28.73
CA ILE A 52 32.17 -12.02 28.21
C ILE A 52 30.94 -12.52 27.45
N ASP A 53 29.89 -12.82 28.21
CA ASP A 53 28.58 -13.11 27.67
C ASP A 53 27.57 -12.25 28.44
N LYS A 54 26.99 -11.30 27.69
CA LYS A 54 25.65 -10.70 27.82
C LYS A 54 25.65 -9.17 27.88
N THR A 55 24.87 -8.64 26.93
CA THR A 55 24.25 -7.31 26.89
C THR A 55 24.92 -6.25 26.03
N PHE A 56 25.27 -6.59 24.79
CA PHE A 56 25.00 -5.66 23.69
C PHE A 56 23.58 -5.91 23.20
N LYS A 57 22.58 -5.37 23.90
CA LYS A 57 21.32 -5.01 23.21
C LYS A 57 21.76 -4.02 22.14
N LYS A 58 21.91 -4.46 20.90
CA LYS A 58 21.95 -3.58 19.74
C LYS A 58 20.67 -2.75 19.81
N VAL A 59 20.75 -1.57 20.42
CA VAL A 59 19.79 -0.51 20.21
C VAL A 59 19.88 -0.29 18.70
N LYS A 60 18.93 -0.85 17.94
CA LYS A 60 18.80 -0.52 16.52
C LYS A 60 18.62 0.99 16.52
N LYS A 61 19.71 1.72 16.22
CA LYS A 61 19.69 3.17 16.07
C LYS A 61 18.50 3.42 15.15
N LYS A 62 17.46 4.10 15.66
CA LYS A 62 16.28 4.43 14.83
C LYS A 62 16.87 5.14 13.63
N ARG A 63 16.79 4.50 12.46
CA ARG A 63 17.27 5.08 11.21
C ARG A 63 16.52 6.38 11.07
N ASP A 64 17.24 7.48 11.00
CA ASP A 64 16.62 8.77 10.73
C ASP A 64 16.05 8.71 9.31
N ARG A 65 14.72 8.74 9.23
CA ARG A 65 13.98 8.65 7.96
C ARG A 65 13.57 10.03 7.45
N PHE A 66 13.65 11.06 8.31
CA PHE A 66 13.03 12.37 8.08
C PHE A 66 13.97 13.53 8.46
N LYS A 67 15.29 13.29 8.46
CA LYS A 67 16.35 14.26 8.75
C LYS A 67 16.11 15.07 10.02
N GLY A 68 15.90 14.37 11.13
CA GLY A 68 15.70 14.99 12.43
C GLY A 68 14.26 15.39 12.74
N MET A 69 13.34 15.34 11.77
CA MET A 69 11.91 15.49 12.05
C MET A 69 11.35 14.25 12.74
N THR A 70 10.57 14.46 13.80
CA THR A 70 9.89 13.38 14.51
C THR A 70 8.72 12.83 13.70
N GLU A 71 8.31 11.59 13.97
CA GLU A 71 7.14 11.01 13.29
C GLU A 71 5.85 11.77 13.60
N ASP A 72 5.72 12.32 14.81
CA ASP A 72 4.56 13.11 15.22
C ASP A 72 4.47 14.43 14.46
N GLU A 73 5.60 15.13 14.25
CA GLU A 73 5.65 16.31 13.40
C GLU A 73 5.25 15.99 11.96
N VAL A 74 5.73 14.87 11.40
CA VAL A 74 5.34 14.42 10.05
C VAL A 74 3.86 14.08 9.99
N MET A 75 3.30 13.42 11.01
CA MET A 75 1.87 13.07 11.07
C MET A 75 0.96 14.28 11.19
N SER A 76 1.45 15.41 11.70
CA SER A 76 0.70 16.68 11.74
C SER A 76 0.61 17.38 10.37
N ARG A 77 1.46 17.00 9.41
CA ARG A 77 1.40 17.50 8.04
C ARG A 77 0.28 16.82 7.25
N THR A 78 -0.22 17.53 6.24
CA THR A 78 -1.14 17.00 5.23
C THR A 78 -0.48 17.09 3.85
N LEU A 79 -1.10 16.43 2.86
CA LEU A 79 -0.67 16.53 1.47
C LEU A 79 -1.72 17.32 0.69
N THR A 80 -1.28 18.35 -0.03
CA THR A 80 -2.16 19.19 -0.85
C THR A 80 -2.71 18.41 -2.03
N ASP A 81 -4.02 18.46 -2.22
CA ASP A 81 -4.67 17.90 -3.41
C ASP A 81 -4.21 18.64 -4.67
N ILE A 82 -4.06 17.88 -5.75
CA ILE A 82 -3.75 18.43 -7.07
C ILE A 82 -4.99 18.15 -7.93
N LEU A 83 -5.93 19.09 -7.94
CA LEU A 83 -7.20 18.96 -8.66
C LEU A 83 -7.40 20.17 -9.56
N ASP A 84 -7.89 19.90 -10.76
CA ASP A 84 -8.25 20.89 -11.75
C ASP A 84 -9.48 20.41 -12.53
N TYR A 85 -10.09 21.31 -13.29
CA TYR A 85 -11.18 20.99 -14.20
C TYR A 85 -10.65 20.26 -15.45
N ASN A 86 -11.53 19.53 -16.14
CA ASN A 86 -11.22 18.84 -17.41
C ASN A 86 -10.12 17.76 -17.32
N LEU A 87 -9.90 17.20 -16.13
CA LEU A 87 -9.01 16.05 -15.95
C LEU A 87 -9.64 14.77 -16.52
N ASP A 88 -8.81 13.90 -17.10
CA ASP A 88 -9.23 12.55 -17.48
C ASP A 88 -9.27 11.65 -16.24
N TYR A 89 -8.32 11.84 -15.32
CA TYR A 89 -8.17 10.98 -14.16
C TYR A 89 -8.01 11.79 -12.88
N VAL A 90 -8.65 11.35 -11.82
CA VAL A 90 -8.28 11.72 -10.45
C VAL A 90 -7.89 10.44 -9.71
N ILE A 91 -6.62 10.33 -9.33
CA ILE A 91 -6.11 9.22 -8.53
C ILE A 91 -6.45 9.48 -7.06
N ILE A 92 -7.22 8.57 -6.50
CA ILE A 92 -7.77 8.67 -5.14
C ILE A 92 -6.99 7.70 -4.25
N GLY A 93 -6.05 8.23 -3.48
CA GLY A 93 -5.34 7.49 -2.45
C GLY A 93 -6.18 7.29 -1.18
N ILE A 94 -5.65 6.49 -0.25
CA ILE A 94 -6.29 6.29 1.05
C ILE A 94 -6.11 7.53 1.91
N ASN A 95 -4.85 7.81 2.23
CA ASN A 95 -4.39 8.94 2.99
C ASN A 95 -2.88 9.10 2.75
N PRO A 96 -2.28 10.26 3.09
CA PRO A 96 -0.84 10.43 2.97
C PRO A 96 -0.10 9.46 3.89
N GLY A 97 0.90 8.78 3.33
CA GLY A 97 1.90 8.06 4.13
C GLY A 97 2.96 9.03 4.66
N LEU A 98 3.70 8.63 5.69
CA LEU A 98 4.72 9.49 6.30
C LEU A 98 5.72 10.10 5.30
N VAL A 99 6.24 9.32 4.35
CA VAL A 99 7.19 9.84 3.34
C VAL A 99 6.52 10.87 2.42
N ALA A 100 5.26 10.64 2.03
CA ALA A 100 4.50 11.57 1.21
C ALA A 100 4.26 12.90 1.93
N ALA A 101 3.87 12.84 3.21
CA ALA A 101 3.66 14.02 4.04
C ALA A 101 4.95 14.77 4.37
N TYR A 102 6.06 14.03 4.57
CA TYR A 102 7.36 14.62 4.82
C TYR A 102 7.89 15.40 3.61
N VAL A 103 7.89 14.76 2.43
CA VAL A 103 8.39 15.36 1.17
C VAL A 103 7.38 16.34 0.56
N GLY A 104 6.10 16.23 0.93
CA GLY A 104 5.02 17.05 0.36
C GLY A 104 4.67 16.69 -1.09
N ARG A 105 4.88 15.42 -1.47
CA ARG A 105 4.73 14.94 -2.86
C ARG A 105 3.94 13.64 -2.93
N TRP A 106 3.34 13.38 -4.10
CA TRP A 106 2.48 12.21 -4.31
C TRP A 106 3.27 10.94 -4.63
N PHE A 107 2.96 9.87 -3.88
CA PHE A 107 3.53 8.53 -4.04
C PHE A 107 5.08 8.44 -4.09
N PRO A 108 5.83 9.10 -3.19
CA PRO A 108 7.29 9.04 -3.22
C PRO A 108 7.84 7.68 -2.75
N GLY A 109 9.04 7.38 -3.24
CA GLY A 109 9.90 6.30 -2.75
C GLY A 109 9.63 4.92 -3.34
N HIS A 110 10.60 4.03 -3.15
CA HIS A 110 10.60 2.64 -3.60
C HIS A 110 9.46 1.78 -3.02
N GLY A 111 8.87 2.20 -1.89
CA GLY A 111 7.73 1.51 -1.26
C GLY A 111 6.39 1.70 -1.97
N ASN A 112 6.35 2.36 -3.12
CA ASN A 112 5.15 2.61 -3.90
C ASN A 112 5.37 2.33 -5.39
N HIS A 113 4.44 1.60 -6.02
CA HIS A 113 4.55 1.20 -7.42
C HIS A 113 3.89 2.18 -8.40
N PHE A 114 3.26 3.27 -7.94
CA PHE A 114 2.45 4.16 -8.78
C PHE A 114 3.23 4.67 -10.01
N TRP A 115 4.35 5.34 -9.79
CA TRP A 115 5.16 5.92 -10.86
C TRP A 115 5.72 4.87 -11.83
N LYS A 116 6.13 3.71 -11.30
CA LYS A 116 6.58 2.57 -12.11
C LYS A 116 5.46 1.97 -12.95
N CYS A 117 4.26 1.83 -12.38
CA CYS A 117 3.10 1.34 -13.12
C CYS A 117 2.64 2.34 -14.18
N LEU A 118 2.71 3.64 -13.89
CA LEU A 118 2.36 4.70 -14.84
C LEU A 118 3.23 4.63 -16.11
N PHE A 119 4.54 4.49 -15.93
CA PHE A 119 5.47 4.30 -17.05
C PHE A 119 5.26 2.97 -17.78
N LEU A 120 5.29 1.83 -17.05
CA LEU A 120 5.17 0.51 -17.66
C LEU A 120 3.84 0.26 -18.38
N SER A 121 2.78 0.98 -18.00
CA SER A 121 1.50 0.91 -18.69
C SER A 121 1.41 1.81 -19.91
N GLY A 122 2.41 2.67 -20.17
CA GLY A 122 2.42 3.59 -21.30
C GLY A 122 1.49 4.79 -21.13
N PHE A 123 1.33 5.30 -19.91
CA PHE A 123 0.76 6.65 -19.70
C PHE A 123 1.80 7.75 -19.97
N THR A 124 3.07 7.44 -19.75
CA THR A 124 4.19 8.36 -19.90
C THR A 124 5.27 7.69 -20.74
N ASP A 125 5.91 8.47 -21.61
CA ASP A 125 6.98 7.97 -22.49
C ASP A 125 8.29 7.75 -21.73
N GLU A 126 8.42 8.39 -20.57
CA GLU A 126 9.58 8.29 -19.67
C GLU A 126 9.17 7.90 -18.24
N GLN A 127 10.13 7.35 -17.49
CA GLN A 127 9.94 7.00 -16.09
C GLN A 127 9.98 8.27 -15.23
N LEU A 128 8.80 8.81 -14.92
CA LEU A 128 8.64 9.93 -13.99
C LEU A 128 8.81 9.50 -12.52
N ASN A 129 8.89 10.49 -11.63
CA ASN A 129 8.89 10.30 -10.19
C ASN A 129 8.00 11.34 -9.48
N HIS A 130 7.97 11.29 -8.15
CA HIS A 130 7.13 12.16 -7.31
C HIS A 130 7.36 13.67 -7.48
N MET A 131 8.52 14.10 -7.97
CA MET A 131 8.80 15.51 -8.26
C MET A 131 8.03 16.02 -9.50
N SER A 132 7.52 15.11 -10.34
CA SER A 132 6.75 15.43 -11.53
C SER A 132 5.26 15.64 -11.25
N ASP A 133 4.78 15.37 -10.02
CA ASP A 133 3.35 15.33 -9.66
C ASP A 133 2.56 16.59 -10.04
N THR A 134 3.15 17.77 -9.87
CA THR A 134 2.51 19.05 -10.23
C THR A 134 2.34 19.28 -11.73
N SER A 135 3.08 18.55 -12.58
CA SER A 135 2.98 18.67 -14.05
C SER A 135 1.94 17.75 -14.67
N LEU A 136 1.48 16.73 -13.93
CA LEU A 136 0.56 15.70 -14.42
C LEU A 136 -0.82 16.23 -14.83
N PRO A 137 -1.44 17.21 -14.14
CA PRO A 137 -2.71 17.78 -14.56
C PRO A 137 -2.65 18.38 -15.96
N GLU A 138 -1.57 19.11 -16.26
CA GLU A 138 -1.42 19.79 -17.55
C GLU A 138 -1.09 18.80 -18.67
N LYS A 139 -0.02 18.01 -18.47
CA LYS A 139 0.57 17.13 -19.49
C LYS A 139 -0.25 15.86 -19.75
N TYR A 140 -0.80 15.25 -18.69
CA TYR A 140 -1.41 13.92 -18.75
C TYR A 140 -2.87 13.91 -18.30
N LYS A 141 -3.44 15.06 -17.91
CA LYS A 141 -4.81 15.18 -17.38
C LYS A 141 -5.04 14.28 -16.15
N ILE A 142 -4.02 14.12 -15.31
CA ILE A 142 -4.05 13.33 -14.08
C ILE A 142 -3.96 14.26 -12.86
N GLY A 143 -4.97 14.20 -11.99
CA GLY A 143 -4.96 14.83 -10.67
C GLY A 143 -4.88 13.82 -9.53
N PHE A 144 -4.77 14.36 -8.31
CA PHE A 144 -4.56 13.60 -7.09
C PHE A 144 -5.39 14.12 -5.92
N THR A 145 -5.99 13.20 -5.18
CA THR A 145 -6.65 13.47 -3.89
C THR A 145 -6.57 12.23 -3.01
N ASN A 146 -6.84 12.36 -1.72
CA ASN A 146 -7.06 11.22 -0.82
C ASN A 146 -8.50 11.16 -0.33
N MET A 147 -8.92 9.97 0.09
CA MET A 147 -10.16 9.78 0.85
C MET A 147 -10.08 10.48 2.20
N VAL A 148 -8.95 10.33 2.91
CA VAL A 148 -8.70 10.95 4.22
C VAL A 148 -7.46 11.84 4.15
N ALA A 149 -7.57 13.07 4.66
CA ALA A 149 -6.49 14.05 4.62
C ALA A 149 -5.38 13.80 5.66
N ARG A 150 -5.72 13.15 6.79
CA ARG A 150 -4.79 12.91 7.90
C ARG A 150 -3.68 11.93 7.52
N THR A 151 -2.44 12.34 7.79
CA THR A 151 -1.25 11.49 7.57
C THR A 151 -1.16 10.39 8.62
N THR A 152 -0.88 9.16 8.19
CA THR A 152 -0.59 8.03 9.09
C THR A 152 0.50 7.10 8.55
N PRO A 153 1.14 6.28 9.40
CA PRO A 153 2.04 5.23 8.94
C PRO A 153 1.38 4.22 8.00
N GLY A 154 0.12 3.87 8.26
CA GLY A 154 -0.67 3.00 7.38
C GLY A 154 -2.17 3.20 7.49
N SER A 155 -2.89 2.62 6.51
CA SER A 155 -4.34 2.71 6.42
C SER A 155 -5.10 2.04 7.58
N LYS A 156 -4.43 1.20 8.37
CA LYS A 156 -5.00 0.54 9.55
C LYS A 156 -5.20 1.50 10.72
N ASP A 157 -4.52 2.65 10.70
CA ASP A 157 -4.57 3.67 11.75
C ASP A 157 -5.71 4.68 11.53
N LEU A 158 -6.53 4.46 10.49
CA LEU A 158 -7.71 5.26 10.17
C LEU A 158 -8.95 4.62 10.75
N SER A 159 -9.78 5.43 11.40
CA SER A 159 -11.07 4.98 11.89
C SER A 159 -12.07 4.80 10.74
N THR A 160 -13.07 3.96 11.00
CA THR A 160 -14.21 3.79 10.09
C THR A 160 -14.97 5.12 9.90
N LYS A 161 -15.03 5.97 10.94
CA LYS A 161 -15.70 7.27 10.90
C LYS A 161 -14.98 8.22 9.93
N GLU A 162 -13.67 8.36 10.06
CA GLU A 162 -12.86 9.20 9.16
C GLU A 162 -13.01 8.80 7.69
N LEU A 163 -13.03 7.49 7.40
CA LEU A 163 -13.20 7.00 6.04
C LEU A 163 -14.59 7.30 5.46
N ARG A 164 -15.63 7.37 6.30
CA ARG A 164 -17.00 7.72 5.89
C ARG A 164 -17.14 9.21 5.65
N GLU A 165 -16.62 10.03 6.56
CA GLU A 165 -16.58 11.50 6.40
C GLU A 165 -15.76 11.88 5.17
N GLY A 166 -14.61 11.22 4.97
CA GLY A 166 -13.79 11.36 3.78
C GLY A 166 -14.52 11.04 2.48
N ALA A 167 -15.42 10.05 2.48
CA ALA A 167 -16.21 9.70 1.30
C ALA A 167 -17.18 10.82 0.90
N LEU A 168 -17.79 11.49 1.87
CA LEU A 168 -18.68 12.63 1.61
C LEU A 168 -17.90 13.80 0.99
N ILE A 169 -16.76 14.17 1.59
CA ILE A 169 -15.88 15.23 1.09
C ILE A 169 -15.37 14.90 -0.32
N LEU A 170 -14.99 13.64 -0.55
CA LEU A 170 -14.55 13.18 -1.85
C LEU A 170 -15.65 13.34 -2.91
N VAL A 171 -16.91 13.03 -2.59
CA VAL A 171 -18.02 13.23 -3.53
C VAL A 171 -18.21 14.70 -3.89
N GLU A 172 -18.09 15.62 -2.92
CA GLU A 172 -18.15 17.05 -3.21
C GLU A 172 -17.05 17.48 -4.20
N LYS A 173 -15.82 17.01 -3.99
CA LYS A 173 -14.71 17.26 -4.93
C LYS A 173 -14.98 16.70 -6.32
N LEU A 174 -15.46 15.45 -6.41
CA LEU A 174 -15.78 14.82 -7.69
C LEU A 174 -16.92 15.53 -8.42
N LYS A 175 -17.95 15.99 -7.70
CA LYS A 175 -19.04 16.80 -8.26
C LYS A 175 -18.59 18.18 -8.72
N LYS A 176 -17.60 18.77 -8.04
CA LYS A 176 -17.01 20.07 -8.40
C LYS A 176 -16.12 19.97 -9.65
N TYR A 177 -15.12 19.11 -9.62
CA TYR A 177 -14.08 19.04 -10.65
C TYR A 177 -14.44 18.15 -11.85
N LYS A 178 -15.38 17.21 -11.66
CA LYS A 178 -15.95 16.33 -12.70
C LYS A 178 -14.88 15.72 -13.63
N PRO A 179 -13.88 14.99 -13.10
CA PRO A 179 -12.94 14.28 -13.95
C PRO A 179 -13.66 13.21 -14.76
N LEU A 180 -13.09 12.77 -15.88
CA LEU A 180 -13.69 11.69 -16.66
C LEU A 180 -13.78 10.39 -15.85
N ILE A 181 -12.72 10.07 -15.08
CA ILE A 181 -12.61 8.85 -14.28
C ILE A 181 -12.08 9.16 -12.87
N ALA A 182 -12.82 8.74 -11.84
CA ALA A 182 -12.37 8.67 -10.45
C ALA A 182 -11.72 7.30 -10.18
N VAL A 183 -10.42 7.31 -9.90
CA VAL A 183 -9.61 6.10 -9.82
C VAL A 183 -9.26 5.77 -8.37
N PHE A 184 -9.94 4.79 -7.79
CA PHE A 184 -9.70 4.34 -6.42
C PHE A 184 -8.45 3.45 -6.36
N ASN A 185 -7.39 3.98 -5.76
CA ASN A 185 -6.10 3.31 -5.57
C ASN A 185 -6.12 2.42 -4.30
N GLY A 186 -7.02 1.43 -4.29
CA GLY A 186 -7.15 0.46 -3.22
C GLY A 186 -8.58 0.03 -2.94
N LYS A 187 -8.78 -1.28 -2.77
CA LYS A 187 -10.09 -1.89 -2.52
C LYS A 187 -10.77 -1.36 -1.25
N CYS A 188 -10.01 -1.14 -0.17
CA CYS A 188 -10.58 -0.76 1.13
C CYS A 188 -11.31 0.59 1.10
N ILE A 189 -10.80 1.59 0.38
CA ILE A 189 -11.45 2.90 0.28
C ILE A 189 -12.68 2.85 -0.59
N TYR A 190 -12.68 2.06 -1.66
CA TYR A 190 -13.85 1.89 -2.50
C TYR A 190 -14.98 1.16 -1.75
N GLU A 191 -14.66 0.15 -0.91
CA GLU A 191 -15.65 -0.49 -0.04
C GLU A 191 -16.28 0.49 0.95
N MET A 192 -15.48 1.40 1.53
CA MET A 192 -16.00 2.41 2.45
C MET A 192 -16.84 3.46 1.72
N PHE A 193 -16.38 3.90 0.55
CA PHE A 193 -17.11 4.78 -0.35
C PHE A 193 -18.47 4.20 -0.71
N CYS A 194 -18.53 2.93 -1.15
CA CYS A 194 -19.78 2.26 -1.47
C CYS A 194 -20.71 2.13 -0.26
N ARG A 195 -20.16 1.84 0.93
CA ARG A 195 -20.97 1.76 2.14
C ARG A 195 -21.60 3.11 2.47
N GLU A 196 -20.86 4.20 2.31
CA GLU A 196 -21.39 5.54 2.56
C GLU A 196 -22.40 5.95 1.50
N MET A 197 -22.05 5.83 0.22
CA MET A 197 -22.86 6.33 -0.89
C MET A 197 -24.07 5.45 -1.23
N PHE A 198 -23.96 4.14 -1.01
CA PHE A 198 -24.99 3.16 -1.41
C PHE A 198 -25.55 2.37 -0.23
N GLY A 199 -25.22 2.76 1.01
CA GLY A 199 -25.73 2.18 2.25
C GLY A 199 -25.23 0.76 2.57
N LYS A 200 -24.42 0.13 1.71
CA LYS A 200 -23.92 -1.23 1.90
C LYS A 200 -22.57 -1.45 1.25
N LYS A 201 -21.78 -2.35 1.83
CA LYS A 201 -20.56 -2.86 1.19
C LYS A 201 -20.93 -3.83 0.06
N PRO A 202 -20.23 -3.79 -1.08
CA PRO A 202 -20.42 -4.79 -2.14
C PRO A 202 -20.02 -6.18 -1.63
N LYS A 203 -20.84 -7.21 -1.93
CA LYS A 203 -20.55 -8.61 -1.54
C LYS A 203 -19.39 -9.19 -2.34
N LYS A 204 -19.36 -8.89 -3.64
CA LYS A 204 -18.28 -9.19 -4.56
C LYS A 204 -17.83 -7.86 -5.16
N LEU A 205 -16.52 -7.67 -5.20
CA LEU A 205 -15.92 -6.44 -5.70
C LEU A 205 -14.72 -6.82 -6.55
N ASP A 206 -14.90 -6.61 -7.84
CA ASP A 206 -13.93 -6.85 -8.90
C ASP A 206 -13.19 -5.55 -9.23
N PHE A 207 -11.94 -5.66 -9.66
CA PHE A 207 -11.16 -4.51 -10.12
C PHE A 207 -11.64 -4.03 -11.49
N GLY A 208 -11.28 -2.81 -11.86
CA GLY A 208 -11.68 -2.20 -13.13
C GLY A 208 -12.85 -1.23 -13.00
N LEU A 209 -13.54 -0.99 -14.12
CA LEU A 209 -14.71 -0.13 -14.18
C LEU A 209 -15.81 -0.68 -13.27
N GLN A 210 -16.39 0.21 -12.47
CA GLN A 210 -17.44 -0.14 -11.53
C GLN A 210 -18.82 0.22 -12.09
N PRO A 211 -19.86 -0.58 -11.82
CA PRO A 211 -21.22 -0.33 -12.31
C PRO A 211 -21.95 0.78 -11.54
N HIS A 212 -21.32 1.34 -10.51
CA HIS A 212 -21.94 2.33 -9.64
C HIS A 212 -21.72 3.73 -10.19
N LYS A 213 -22.74 4.58 -10.09
CA LYS A 213 -22.66 6.01 -10.40
C LYS A 213 -22.91 6.85 -9.15
N ILE A 214 -22.22 7.98 -9.06
CA ILE A 214 -22.53 9.00 -8.06
C ILE A 214 -23.80 9.73 -8.53
N PRO A 215 -24.83 9.93 -7.70
CA PRO A 215 -26.03 10.68 -8.09
C PRO A 215 -25.67 12.07 -8.63
N ASP A 216 -26.26 12.44 -9.77
CA ASP A 216 -26.05 13.72 -10.47
C ASP A 216 -24.60 13.97 -10.90
N CYS A 217 -23.86 12.89 -11.20
CA CYS A 217 -22.43 12.96 -11.50
C CYS A 217 -22.03 11.84 -12.47
N GLU A 218 -21.65 12.21 -13.70
CA GLU A 218 -21.28 11.27 -14.78
C GLU A 218 -19.84 10.75 -14.68
N VAL A 219 -19.15 11.00 -13.57
CA VAL A 219 -17.78 10.53 -13.34
C VAL A 219 -17.77 9.00 -13.28
N ALA A 220 -17.00 8.37 -14.16
CA ALA A 220 -16.82 6.91 -14.13
C ALA A 220 -15.99 6.50 -12.90
N LEU A 221 -16.39 5.44 -12.21
CA LEU A 221 -15.65 4.94 -11.04
C LEU A 221 -14.79 3.74 -11.44
N TYR A 222 -13.50 3.78 -11.16
CA TYR A 222 -12.55 2.72 -11.51
C TYR A 222 -11.79 2.25 -10.26
N LEU A 223 -11.69 0.95 -10.05
CA LEU A 223 -11.02 0.37 -8.89
C LEU A 223 -9.71 -0.34 -9.28
N MET A 224 -8.60 0.04 -8.63
CA MET A 224 -7.30 -0.60 -8.77
C MET A 224 -6.83 -1.25 -7.47
N PRO A 225 -5.91 -2.23 -7.53
CA PRO A 225 -5.16 -2.63 -6.35
C PRO A 225 -4.36 -1.44 -5.83
N SER A 226 -4.08 -1.45 -4.52
CA SER A 226 -3.27 -0.39 -3.93
C SER A 226 -1.86 -0.40 -4.52
N SER A 227 -1.39 0.77 -4.95
CA SER A 227 -0.03 1.00 -5.45
C SER A 227 1.05 0.72 -4.41
N SER A 228 0.74 0.76 -3.11
CA SER A 228 1.70 0.45 -2.04
C SER A 228 2.29 -0.95 -2.20
N ALA A 229 3.61 -1.07 -1.97
CA ALA A 229 4.30 -2.35 -1.91
C ALA A 229 3.81 -3.25 -0.74
N ARG A 230 3.07 -2.68 0.22
CA ARG A 230 2.41 -3.46 1.29
C ARG A 230 1.22 -4.29 0.81
N CYS A 231 0.76 -4.12 -0.43
CA CYS A 231 -0.33 -4.90 -1.01
C CYS A 231 0.13 -6.35 -1.23
N ALA A 232 -0.21 -7.24 -0.28
CA ALA A 232 0.26 -8.62 -0.31
C ALA A 232 -0.33 -9.48 -1.44
N GLN A 233 -1.48 -9.07 -2.01
CA GLN A 233 -2.13 -9.73 -3.13
C GLN A 233 -1.45 -9.43 -4.47
N PHE A 234 -0.79 -8.28 -4.60
CA PHE A 234 -0.11 -7.83 -5.81
C PHE A 234 1.30 -7.35 -5.42
N PRO A 235 2.25 -8.29 -5.24
CA PRO A 235 3.51 -8.01 -4.57
C PRO A 235 4.48 -7.17 -5.42
N ARG A 236 4.40 -7.19 -6.75
CA ARG A 236 5.29 -6.42 -7.65
C ARG A 236 4.55 -5.32 -8.39
N ALA A 237 5.30 -4.43 -9.04
CA ALA A 237 4.72 -3.41 -9.92
C ALA A 237 4.05 -4.06 -11.14
N GLN A 238 4.73 -5.00 -11.81
CA GLN A 238 4.20 -5.72 -12.97
C GLN A 238 2.85 -6.41 -12.70
N ASP A 239 2.62 -6.88 -11.47
CA ASP A 239 1.37 -7.54 -11.10
C ASP A 239 0.18 -6.55 -11.07
N LYS A 240 0.44 -5.24 -11.14
CA LYS A 240 -0.55 -4.16 -11.10
C LYS A 240 -0.69 -3.42 -12.44
N VAL A 241 0.28 -3.55 -13.34
CA VAL A 241 0.33 -2.78 -14.60
C VAL A 241 -0.91 -3.00 -15.46
N HIS A 242 -1.45 -4.23 -15.46
CA HIS A 242 -2.69 -4.58 -16.16
C HIS A 242 -3.84 -3.59 -15.89
N PHE A 243 -4.03 -3.19 -14.63
CA PHE A 243 -5.11 -2.27 -14.26
C PHE A 243 -4.88 -0.85 -14.76
N TYR A 244 -3.62 -0.44 -14.93
CA TYR A 244 -3.30 0.85 -15.54
C TYR A 244 -3.52 0.79 -17.05
N ILE A 245 -3.11 -0.29 -17.73
CA ILE A 245 -3.39 -0.48 -19.17
C ILE A 245 -4.89 -0.40 -19.44
N LYS A 246 -5.70 -1.14 -18.66
CA LYS A 246 -7.16 -1.13 -18.78
C LYS A 246 -7.79 0.23 -18.43
N LEU A 247 -7.17 0.99 -17.53
CA LEU A 247 -7.59 2.36 -17.21
C LEU A 247 -7.37 3.33 -18.38
N ARG A 248 -6.25 3.20 -19.10
CA ARG A 248 -5.99 3.98 -20.33
C ARG A 248 -7.02 3.64 -21.40
N GLU A 249 -7.23 2.35 -21.66
CA GLU A 249 -8.21 1.88 -22.65
C GLU A 249 -9.63 2.39 -22.34
N LEU A 250 -10.02 2.42 -21.06
CA LEU A 250 -11.30 3.00 -20.65
C LEU A 250 -11.40 4.49 -20.99
N ARG A 251 -10.33 5.27 -20.75
CA ARG A 251 -10.32 6.69 -21.11
C ARG A 251 -10.47 6.87 -22.61
N ASP A 252 -9.71 6.12 -23.39
CA ASP A 252 -9.77 6.18 -24.85
C ASP A 252 -11.19 5.87 -25.35
N GLN A 253 -11.82 4.83 -24.79
CA GLN A 253 -13.22 4.49 -25.07
C GLN A 253 -14.19 5.62 -24.71
N LEU A 254 -14.06 6.22 -23.52
CA LEU A 254 -14.93 7.32 -23.07
C LEU A 254 -14.72 8.61 -23.86
N ARG A 255 -13.52 8.83 -24.41
CA ARG A 255 -13.19 9.96 -25.31
C ARG A 255 -13.54 9.68 -26.78
N GLY A 256 -13.94 8.46 -27.13
CA GLY A 256 -14.20 8.06 -28.52
C GLY A 256 -12.94 7.95 -29.38
N VAL A 257 -11.78 7.75 -28.78
CA VAL A 257 -10.51 7.55 -29.49
C VAL A 257 -10.47 6.12 -30.03
N ALA A 258 -10.15 5.97 -31.33
CA ALA A 258 -10.03 4.66 -31.97
C ALA A 258 -8.90 3.85 -31.31
N ARG A 259 -9.22 2.60 -30.93
CA ARG A 259 -8.27 1.68 -30.32
C ARG A 259 -7.42 1.04 -31.41
N SER A 260 -6.11 0.96 -31.21
CA SER A 260 -5.25 0.12 -32.05
C SER A 260 -5.53 -1.36 -31.76
N GLU A 261 -5.77 -2.15 -32.80
CA GLU A 261 -6.10 -3.57 -32.68
C GLU A 261 -4.88 -4.50 -32.74
N GLU A 262 -3.67 -3.97 -32.98
CA GLU A 262 -2.49 -4.80 -33.24
C GLU A 262 -2.03 -5.63 -32.04
N ILE A 263 -1.98 -5.04 -30.84
CA ILE A 263 -1.57 -5.72 -29.60
C ILE A 263 -2.48 -5.28 -28.46
N GLN A 264 -3.15 -6.25 -27.83
CA GLN A 264 -4.04 -6.01 -26.71
C GLN A 264 -3.74 -6.96 -25.55
N GLU A 265 -3.53 -6.40 -24.36
CA GLU A 265 -3.46 -7.19 -23.15
C GLU A 265 -4.88 -7.55 -22.70
N LEU A 266 -5.28 -8.81 -22.79
CA LEU A 266 -6.63 -9.25 -22.44
C LEU A 266 -6.72 -9.68 -20.97
N GLU A 267 -5.82 -10.54 -20.53
CA GLU A 267 -5.79 -11.11 -19.20
C GLU A 267 -4.35 -11.16 -18.66
N TYR A 268 -4.20 -10.94 -17.37
CA TYR A 268 -2.95 -11.10 -16.65
C TYR A 268 -3.13 -12.05 -15.47
N SER A 269 -2.30 -13.10 -15.40
CA SER A 269 -2.28 -14.05 -14.29
C SER A 269 -0.85 -14.31 -13.83
N PHE A 270 -0.68 -14.67 -12.55
CA PHE A 270 0.61 -14.94 -11.95
C PHE A 270 0.49 -15.87 -10.74
N ASP A 271 1.57 -16.56 -10.41
CA ASP A 271 1.66 -17.31 -9.16
C ASP A 271 2.04 -16.39 -7.99
N LEU A 272 1.19 -16.36 -6.96
CA LEU A 272 1.36 -15.46 -5.83
C LEU A 272 2.59 -15.80 -4.95
N GLY A 273 2.93 -17.09 -4.84
CA GLY A 273 4.09 -17.53 -4.07
C GLY A 273 5.38 -17.04 -4.70
N LEU A 274 5.55 -17.34 -5.98
CA LEU A 274 6.70 -16.91 -6.78
C LEU A 274 6.81 -15.40 -6.86
N ALA A 275 5.69 -14.69 -7.07
CA ALA A 275 5.70 -13.23 -7.14
C ALA A 275 6.13 -12.57 -5.81
N LYS A 276 5.78 -13.16 -4.67
CA LYS A 276 6.24 -12.70 -3.35
C LYS A 276 7.72 -12.95 -3.13
N GLU A 277 8.22 -14.12 -3.53
CA GLU A 277 9.65 -14.43 -3.44
C GLU A 277 10.47 -13.49 -4.32
N ASP A 278 9.98 -13.26 -5.53
CA ASP A 278 10.60 -12.36 -6.49
C ASP A 278 10.63 -10.91 -5.98
N ALA A 279 9.51 -10.40 -5.44
CA ALA A 279 9.46 -9.09 -4.81
C ALA A 279 10.46 -8.95 -3.65
N LYS A 280 10.65 -10.00 -2.83
CA LYS A 280 11.66 -9.99 -1.76
C LYS A 280 13.08 -9.92 -2.32
N ARG A 281 13.38 -10.67 -3.37
CA ARG A 281 14.70 -10.63 -4.01
C ARG A 281 14.99 -9.25 -4.61
N MET A 282 13.99 -8.63 -5.26
CA MET A 282 14.11 -7.28 -5.80
C MET A 282 14.30 -6.25 -4.69
N ALA A 283 13.53 -6.33 -3.60
CA ALA A 283 13.65 -5.42 -2.46
C ALA A 283 15.04 -5.49 -1.80
N ILE A 284 15.64 -6.68 -1.68
CA ILE A 284 17.02 -6.83 -1.18
C ILE A 284 18.02 -6.14 -2.12
N LYS A 285 17.83 -6.25 -3.44
CA LYS A 285 18.68 -5.56 -4.42
C LYS A 285 18.51 -4.04 -4.38
N GLU A 286 17.28 -3.55 -4.25
CA GLU A 286 16.98 -2.11 -4.14
C GLU A 286 17.48 -1.53 -2.80
N GLU A 287 17.43 -2.29 -1.70
CA GLU A 287 18.07 -1.91 -0.43
C GLU A 287 19.60 -1.87 -0.52
N ALA A 288 20.20 -2.61 -1.47
CA ALA A 288 21.64 -2.67 -1.69
C ALA A 288 22.22 -1.48 -2.49
N TYR A 289 21.45 -0.37 -2.62
CA TYR A 289 21.84 0.90 -3.24
C TYR A 289 21.98 0.85 -4.78
N ASP A 290 21.08 1.57 -5.46
CA ASP A 290 21.19 1.94 -6.87
C ASP A 290 21.71 3.39 -6.96
N PRO A 291 23.01 3.59 -7.28
CA PRO A 291 23.59 4.93 -7.45
C PRO A 291 22.89 5.75 -8.54
N GLY A 292 22.26 5.08 -9.52
CA GLY A 292 21.57 5.71 -10.65
C GLY A 292 20.26 6.39 -10.27
N TYR A 293 19.58 5.95 -9.21
CA TYR A 293 18.31 6.55 -8.79
C TYR A 293 18.48 7.98 -8.24
N GLU A 294 19.53 8.21 -7.44
CA GLU A 294 19.90 9.54 -6.95
C GLU A 294 20.55 10.40 -8.06
N ALA A 295 21.38 9.79 -8.91
CA ALA A 295 22.09 10.50 -9.97
C ALA A 295 21.19 10.91 -11.16
N ALA A 296 20.17 10.11 -11.50
CA ALA A 296 19.28 10.38 -12.63
C ALA A 296 18.18 11.41 -12.33
N PHE A 297 17.87 11.66 -11.06
CA PHE A 297 16.69 12.45 -10.67
C PHE A 297 16.94 13.54 -9.62
N GLY A 298 18.21 13.82 -9.30
CA GLY A 298 18.62 14.91 -8.42
C GLY A 298 18.43 14.57 -6.95
N GLY A 299 19.50 14.75 -6.17
CA GLY A 299 19.57 14.40 -4.74
C GLY A 299 18.30 14.79 -3.98
N ALA A 300 17.52 13.79 -3.58
CA ALA A 300 16.14 13.95 -3.13
C ALA A 300 16.00 14.57 -1.72
N TYR A 301 17.04 15.28 -1.28
CA TYR A 301 17.19 15.77 0.08
C TYR A 301 18.08 17.04 0.18
N GLY A 302 18.30 17.79 -0.89
CA GLY A 302 18.86 19.14 -0.79
C GLY A 302 17.74 20.19 -0.74
N GLU A 303 17.55 20.85 0.41
CA GLU A 303 16.99 22.21 0.35
C GLU A 303 18.03 23.10 -0.32
N GLY A 304 17.56 23.98 -1.21
CA GLY A 304 18.37 25.07 -1.72
C GLY A 304 18.87 25.91 -0.55
N GLY A 305 20.19 25.98 -0.40
CA GLY A 305 20.83 26.99 0.44
C GLY A 305 20.48 28.39 -0.08
N PRO A 306 20.59 29.43 0.79
CA PRO A 306 20.27 30.79 0.39
C PRO A 306 21.13 31.17 -0.81
N GLY A 307 20.49 31.73 -1.84
CA GLY A 307 21.15 32.16 -3.07
C GLY A 307 22.33 33.10 -2.78
N PRO A 308 23.33 33.16 -3.68
CA PRO A 308 24.43 34.08 -3.52
C PRO A 308 23.86 35.51 -3.42
N GLY A 309 24.28 36.24 -2.38
CA GLY A 309 23.93 37.63 -2.19
C GLY A 309 24.34 38.49 -3.40
N PRO A 310 23.75 39.67 -3.57
CA PRO A 310 24.04 40.52 -4.70
C PRO A 310 25.53 40.87 -4.73
N GLU A 311 26.16 40.63 -5.87
CA GLU A 311 27.52 41.06 -6.16
C GLU A 311 27.61 42.58 -5.98
N GLU A 312 28.44 43.02 -5.04
CA GLU A 312 28.87 44.41 -4.95
C GLU A 312 29.66 44.75 -6.21
N GLY A 313 29.08 45.63 -7.04
CA GLY A 313 29.78 46.26 -8.15
C GLY A 313 30.96 47.06 -7.62
N GLN A 314 32.18 46.55 -7.82
CA GLN A 314 33.40 47.35 -7.68
C GLN A 314 33.52 48.27 -8.90
N SER A 315 33.21 49.54 -8.67
CA SER A 315 33.72 50.64 -9.47
C SER A 315 35.23 50.81 -9.20
N ASN A 316 36.04 50.87 -10.25
CA ASN A 316 37.27 51.65 -10.42
C ASN A 316 37.68 51.42 -11.89
N GLY A 317 37.76 52.40 -12.79
CA GLY A 317 38.30 53.74 -12.61
C GLY A 317 39.73 53.78 -13.15
N HIS A 318 39.89 53.78 -14.48
CA HIS A 318 40.81 54.62 -15.29
C HIS A 318 40.83 54.17 -16.76
#